data_AF-A0A1H7DGE2-F1
#
_entry.id   AF-A0A1H7DGE2-F1
#
_cell.length_a   1.000
_cell.length_b   1.000
_cell.length_c   1.000
_cell.angle_alpha   90.00
_cell.angle_beta   90.00
_cell.angle_gamma   90.00
#
_symmetry.space_group_name_H-M   'P 1'
#
loop_
_entity.id
_entity.type
_entity.pdbx_description
1 polymer ?
#
loop_
_entity_poly.entity_id
_entity_poly.type
_entity_poly.pdbx_seq_one_letter_code
_entity_poly.pdbx_strand_id
1 'polypeptide(L)'
;MLQRISWGALNQTVCALRLFYGGTLDRAEIPERIVYARTPRKLPSILSADEVVRILEAVSSLTARAALTTGYAAGLRASEAVSLKIADIDSDRMLIQIRHGKGAKDRTVMLSPRLLSILRAYWRPARPEGWRFLGAPASRSTS
;
A
#
# COMPACT_ATOMS: atom_id res chain seq x y z
N MET A 1 -4.46 -16.27 -38.15
CA MET A 1 -5.25 -16.22 -36.90
C MET A 1 -4.33 -15.70 -35.79
N LEU A 2 -4.19 -14.37 -35.64
CA LEU A 2 -3.34 -13.78 -34.60
C LEU A 2 -4.13 -13.73 -33.28
N GLN A 3 -3.76 -14.55 -32.31
CA GLN A 3 -4.38 -14.50 -30.98
C GLN A 3 -4.09 -13.14 -30.33
N ARG A 4 -5.14 -12.47 -29.84
CA ARG A 4 -5.04 -11.22 -29.07
C ARG A 4 -4.54 -11.52 -27.66
N ILE A 5 -3.22 -11.60 -27.48
CA ILE A 5 -2.58 -11.75 -26.16
C ILE A 5 -2.75 -10.45 -25.37
N SER A 6 -3.03 -10.54 -24.06
CA SER A 6 -3.11 -9.37 -23.18
C SER A 6 -1.73 -8.75 -22.93
N TRP A 7 -1.65 -7.43 -22.79
CA TRP A 7 -0.37 -6.73 -22.54
C TRP A 7 0.36 -7.22 -21.28
N GLY A 8 -0.41 -7.62 -20.25
CA GLY A 8 0.15 -8.19 -19.02
C GLY A 8 0.82 -9.55 -19.26
N ALA A 9 0.16 -10.44 -20.00
CA ALA A 9 0.72 -11.75 -20.36
C ALA A 9 1.99 -11.60 -21.21
N LEU A 10 2.00 -10.65 -22.15
CA LEU A 10 3.18 -10.39 -22.98
C LEU A 10 4.36 -9.86 -22.15
N ASN A 11 4.13 -8.94 -21.22
CA ASN A 11 5.19 -8.45 -20.33
C ASN A 11 5.70 -9.52 -19.36
N GLN A 12 4.83 -10.41 -18.88
CA GLN A 12 5.24 -11.54 -18.05
C GLN A 12 6.13 -12.53 -18.84
N THR A 13 5.78 -12.83 -20.09
CA THR A 13 6.60 -13.64 -21.00
C THR A 13 7.94 -12.98 -21.30
N VAL A 14 7.96 -11.66 -21.53
CA VAL A 14 9.20 -10.88 -21.75
C VAL A 14 10.12 -10.96 -20.52
N CYS A 15 9.58 -10.79 -19.31
CA CYS A 15 10.35 -10.94 -18.08
C CYS A 15 10.92 -12.35 -17.92
N ALA A 16 10.12 -13.39 -18.20
CA ALA A 16 10.55 -14.78 -18.13
C ALA A 16 11.69 -15.08 -19.12
N LEU A 17 11.58 -14.58 -20.36
CA LEU A 17 12.62 -14.75 -21.37
C LEU A 17 13.93 -14.04 -20.97
N ARG A 18 13.86 -12.81 -20.48
CA ARG A 18 15.07 -12.09 -20.02
C ARG A 18 15.74 -12.77 -18.84
N LEU A 19 14.96 -13.30 -17.90
CA LEU A 19 15.48 -14.07 -16.77
C LEU A 19 16.15 -15.37 -17.23
N PHE A 20 15.50 -16.12 -18.11
CA PHE A 20 16.03 -17.38 -18.62
C PHE A 20 17.34 -17.18 -19.39
N TYR A 21 17.36 -16.21 -20.32
CA TYR A 21 18.56 -15.95 -21.11
C TYR A 21 19.67 -15.25 -20.34
N GLY A 22 19.34 -14.29 -19.47
CA GLY A 22 20.34 -13.53 -18.71
C GLY A 22 20.81 -14.23 -17.43
N GLY A 23 19.97 -15.04 -16.80
CA GLY A 23 20.26 -15.68 -15.51
C GLY A 23 20.53 -17.18 -15.58
N THR A 24 19.89 -17.91 -16.49
CA THR A 24 20.04 -19.37 -16.59
C THR A 24 21.04 -19.79 -17.66
N LEU A 25 21.07 -19.07 -18.78
CA LEU A 25 21.94 -19.38 -19.92
C LEU A 25 23.18 -18.50 -20.02
N ASP A 26 23.35 -17.54 -19.10
CA ASP A 26 24.46 -16.57 -19.05
C ASP A 26 24.72 -15.84 -20.40
N ARG A 27 23.64 -15.60 -21.15
CA ARG A 27 23.69 -14.87 -22.43
C ARG A 27 23.14 -13.46 -22.25
N ALA A 28 23.94 -12.60 -21.63
CA ALA A 28 23.58 -11.22 -21.33
C ALA A 28 23.21 -10.36 -22.55
N GLU A 29 23.65 -10.75 -23.75
CA GLU A 29 23.40 -10.03 -25.01
C GLU A 29 21.94 -10.15 -25.51
N ILE A 30 21.24 -11.23 -25.14
CA ILE A 30 19.89 -11.52 -25.61
C ILE A 30 18.83 -10.66 -24.89
N PRO A 31 18.88 -10.50 -23.55
CA PRO A 31 17.99 -9.59 -22.83
C PRO A 31 18.00 -8.14 -23.32
N GLU A 32 19.08 -7.64 -23.93
CA GLU A 32 19.13 -6.27 -24.47
C GLU A 32 18.30 -6.12 -25.75
N ARG A 33 18.13 -7.20 -26.51
CA ARG A 33 17.34 -7.23 -27.75
C ARG A 33 15.84 -7.44 -27.50
N ILE A 34 15.45 -7.87 -26.30
CA ILE A 34 14.05 -8.07 -25.91
C ILE A 34 13.49 -6.77 -25.35
N VAL A 35 12.84 -5.99 -26.22
CA VAL A 35 12.23 -4.70 -25.86
C VAL A 35 10.94 -4.93 -25.06
N TYR A 36 10.78 -4.20 -23.95
CA TYR A 36 9.51 -4.18 -23.23
C TYR A 36 8.40 -3.62 -24.12
N ALA A 37 7.28 -4.32 -24.18
CA ALA A 37 6.07 -3.73 -24.69
C ALA A 37 5.59 -2.65 -23.71
N ARG A 38 5.62 -1.39 -24.15
CA ARG A 38 4.99 -0.29 -23.41
C ARG A 38 3.49 -0.55 -23.40
N THR A 39 2.97 -1.03 -22.27
CA THR A 39 1.53 -1.10 -22.06
C THR A 39 0.97 0.32 -22.20
N PRO A 40 -0.02 0.56 -23.07
CA PRO A 40 -0.72 1.84 -23.11
C PRO A 40 -1.37 2.04 -21.76
N ARG A 41 -0.79 2.96 -20.98
CA ARG A 41 -1.21 3.26 -19.62
C ARG A 41 -2.50 4.06 -19.74
N LYS A 42 -3.64 3.39 -19.61
CA LYS A 42 -4.92 4.08 -19.40
C LYS A 42 -4.73 4.98 -18.19
N LEU A 43 -5.01 6.27 -18.35
CA LEU A 43 -5.02 7.21 -17.24
C LEU A 43 -5.97 6.62 -16.18
N PRO A 44 -5.49 6.35 -14.95
CA PRO A 44 -6.39 5.87 -13.91
C PRO A 44 -7.50 6.91 -13.75
N SER A 45 -8.75 6.44 -13.69
CA SER A 45 -9.88 7.30 -13.32
C SER A 45 -9.55 7.89 -11.95
N ILE A 46 -9.27 9.18 -11.92
CA ILE A 46 -9.02 9.90 -10.68
C ILE A 46 -10.35 9.94 -9.95
N LEU A 47 -10.42 9.30 -8.78
CA LEU A 47 -11.60 9.35 -7.93
C LEU A 47 -11.79 10.79 -7.45
N SER A 48 -13.04 11.28 -7.48
CA SER A 48 -13.38 12.53 -6.83
C SER A 48 -13.31 12.39 -5.30
N ALA A 49 -13.20 13.51 -4.59
CA ALA A 49 -13.21 13.48 -3.13
C ALA A 49 -14.47 12.80 -2.57
N ASP A 50 -15.63 13.05 -3.19
CA ASP A 50 -16.90 12.45 -2.78
C ASP A 50 -16.96 10.94 -3.04
N GLU A 51 -16.36 10.46 -4.13
CA GLU A 51 -16.23 9.03 -4.39
C GLU A 51 -15.36 8.34 -3.34
N VAL A 52 -14.25 8.97 -2.95
CA VAL A 52 -13.38 8.44 -1.88
C VAL A 52 -14.13 8.38 -0.56
N VAL A 53 -14.89 9.43 -0.20
CA VAL A 53 -15.71 9.43 1.02
C VAL A 53 -16.73 8.31 0.99
N ARG A 54 -17.48 8.13 -0.11
CA ARG A 54 -18.45 7.03 -0.24
C ARG A 54 -17.81 5.65 -0.10
N ILE A 55 -16.63 5.46 -0.70
CA ILE A 55 -15.87 4.21 -0.57
C ILE A 55 -15.47 3.97 0.89
N LEU A 56 -14.94 5.00 1.57
CA LEU A 56 -14.53 4.89 2.97
C LEU A 56 -15.73 4.63 3.89
N GLU A 57 -16.88 5.25 3.64
CA GLU A 57 -18.10 5.06 4.43
C GLU A 57 -18.71 3.67 4.25
N ALA A 58 -18.60 3.09 3.05
CA ALA A 58 -19.05 1.72 2.75
C ALA A 58 -18.24 0.63 3.49
N VAL A 59 -17.08 0.97 4.06
CA VAL A 59 -16.28 0.01 4.83
C VAL A 59 -16.90 -0.23 6.21
N SER A 60 -17.42 -1.44 6.41
CA SER A 60 -18.06 -1.86 7.66
C SER A 60 -17.08 -2.00 8.83
N SER A 61 -15.85 -2.45 8.56
CA SER A 61 -14.81 -2.60 9.58
C SER A 61 -14.22 -1.26 9.98
N LEU A 62 -14.36 -0.91 11.26
CA LEU A 62 -13.84 0.34 11.81
C LEU A 62 -12.33 0.48 11.62
N THR A 63 -11.59 -0.61 11.83
CA THR A 63 -10.13 -0.69 11.65
C THR A 63 -9.73 -0.55 10.18
N ALA A 64 -10.40 -1.24 9.26
CA ALA A 64 -10.09 -1.12 7.83
C ALA A 64 -10.38 0.30 7.32
N ARG A 65 -11.50 0.89 7.75
CA ARG A 65 -11.86 2.27 7.42
C ARG A 65 -10.81 3.25 7.93
N ALA A 66 -10.41 3.13 9.19
CA ALA A 66 -9.36 3.94 9.79
C ALA A 66 -8.02 3.83 9.03
N ALA A 67 -7.62 2.63 8.63
CA ALA A 67 -6.38 2.42 7.87
C ALA A 67 -6.44 3.07 6.49
N LEU A 68 -7.56 2.92 5.77
CA LEU A 68 -7.76 3.52 4.46
C LEU A 68 -7.82 5.05 4.54
N THR A 69 -8.54 5.60 5.53
CA THR A 69 -8.58 7.05 5.76
C THR A 69 -7.20 7.60 6.10
N THR A 70 -6.42 6.89 6.90
CA THR A 70 -5.05 7.31 7.27
C THR A 70 -4.11 7.24 6.06
N GLY A 71 -4.22 6.19 5.25
CA GLY A 71 -3.48 6.08 3.99
C GLY A 71 -3.80 7.20 3.01
N TYR A 72 -5.09 7.52 2.86
CA TYR A 72 -5.54 8.61 2.00
C TYR A 72 -5.09 9.99 2.52
N ALA A 73 -5.31 10.28 3.80
CA ALA A 73 -5.05 11.60 4.38
C ALA A 73 -3.56 11.91 4.59
N ALA A 74 -2.75 10.90 4.93
CA ALA A 74 -1.31 11.08 5.19
C ALA A 74 -0.42 10.54 4.04
N GLY A 75 -1.00 10.07 2.94
CA GLY A 75 -0.25 9.53 1.80
C GLY A 75 0.56 8.28 2.14
N LEU A 76 0.07 7.48 3.10
CA LEU A 76 0.72 6.22 3.48
C LEU A 76 0.40 5.14 2.45
N ARG A 77 1.34 4.23 2.27
CA ARG A 77 1.06 2.99 1.54
C ARG A 77 0.14 2.12 2.37
N ALA A 78 -0.62 1.25 1.71
CA ALA A 78 -1.50 0.30 2.41
C ALA A 78 -0.76 -0.52 3.48
N SER A 79 0.45 -1.01 3.17
CA SER A 79 1.29 -1.74 4.12
C SER A 79 1.77 -0.89 5.30
N GLU A 80 2.04 0.40 5.08
CA GLU A 80 2.48 1.35 6.10
C GLU A 80 1.29 1.70 7.02
N ALA A 81 0.11 1.96 6.46
CA ALA A 81 -1.09 2.27 7.21
C ALA A 81 -1.52 1.10 8.13
N VAL A 82 -1.50 -0.14 7.65
CA VAL A 82 -1.89 -1.32 8.44
C VAL A 82 -0.85 -1.64 9.53
N SER A 83 0.42 -1.32 9.29
CA SER A 83 1.52 -1.59 10.23
C SER A 83 1.77 -0.47 11.25
N LEU A 84 1.02 0.63 11.16
CA LEU A 84 1.22 1.80 12.00
C LEU A 84 1.00 1.46 13.48
N LYS A 85 1.89 1.96 14.34
CA LYS A 85 1.78 1.82 15.80
C LYS A 85 1.35 3.12 16.44
N ILE A 86 0.78 3.05 17.64
CA ILE A 86 0.41 4.25 18.42
C ILE A 86 1.66 5.08 18.73
N ALA A 87 2.77 4.41 19.07
CA ALA A 87 4.05 5.03 19.37
C ALA A 87 4.67 5.79 18.18
N ASP A 88 4.16 5.58 16.97
CA ASP A 88 4.59 6.28 15.77
C ASP A 88 3.80 7.58 15.54
N ILE A 89 2.71 7.81 16.28
CA ILE A 89 1.88 9.01 16.18
C ILE A 89 2.28 9.98 17.28
N ASP A 90 2.93 11.07 16.89
CA ASP A 90 3.27 12.17 17.78
C ASP A 90 2.19 13.26 17.66
N SER A 91 1.27 13.28 18.63
CA SER A 91 0.19 14.27 18.66
C SER A 91 0.64 15.67 19.09
N ASP A 92 1.80 15.79 19.73
CA ASP A 92 2.30 17.09 20.21
C ASP A 92 2.98 17.83 19.07
N ARG A 93 3.74 17.11 18.25
CA ARG A 93 4.41 17.63 17.05
C ARG A 93 3.54 17.55 15.80
N MET A 94 2.39 16.89 15.86
CA MET A 94 1.50 16.63 14.72
C MET A 94 2.22 15.90 13.58
N LEU A 95 2.91 14.81 13.92
CA LEU A 95 3.71 14.01 12.99
C LEU A 95 3.40 12.51 13.12
N ILE A 96 3.53 11.79 12.01
CA ILE A 96 3.50 10.32 11.97
C ILE A 96 4.87 9.84 11.50
N GLN A 97 5.53 9.01 12.29
CA GLN A 97 6.78 8.35 11.94
C GLN A 97 6.50 7.06 11.18
N ILE A 98 6.96 6.97 9.94
CA ILE A 98 6.83 5.74 9.14
C ILE A 98 8.14 4.99 9.26
N ARG A 99 8.11 3.89 10.02
CA ARG A 99 9.22 2.95 10.11
C ARG A 99 9.17 1.95 8.96
N HIS A 100 10.31 1.62 8.36
CA HIS A 100 10.43 0.69 7.23
C HIS A 100 9.80 1.18 5.90
N GLY A 101 10.05 2.43 5.52
CA GLY A 101 9.76 2.90 4.16
C GLY A 101 10.57 2.16 3.09
N LYS A 102 10.22 2.33 1.81
CA LYS A 102 10.93 1.71 0.67
C LYS A 102 12.44 1.96 0.78
N GLY A 103 13.24 0.90 0.77
CA GLY A 103 14.70 0.99 0.91
C GLY A 103 15.18 1.17 2.36
N ALA A 104 14.37 0.76 3.34
CA ALA A 104 14.69 0.82 4.78
C ALA A 104 14.96 2.24 5.32
N LYS A 105 14.39 3.27 4.67
CA LYS A 105 14.48 4.64 5.14
C LYS A 105 13.22 5.02 5.88
N ASP A 106 13.40 5.49 7.10
CA ASP A 106 12.34 6.08 7.90
C ASP A 106 12.03 7.48 7.35
N ARG A 107 10.75 7.84 7.37
CA ARG A 107 10.29 9.17 6.97
C ARG A 107 9.18 9.65 7.91
N THR A 108 9.06 10.96 8.01
CA THR A 108 8.00 11.58 8.80
C THR A 108 6.98 12.22 7.87
N VAL A 109 5.70 12.00 8.15
CA VAL A 109 4.60 12.67 7.43
C VAL A 109 3.79 13.51 8.39
N MET A 110 3.16 14.57 7.86
CA MET A 110 2.35 15.46 8.67
C MET A 110 1.04 14.79 9.08
N LEU A 111 0.70 14.93 10.37
CA LEU A 111 -0.59 14.55 10.90
C LEU A 111 -1.53 15.75 10.79
N SER A 112 -2.62 15.63 10.03
CA SER A 112 -3.67 16.66 10.05
C SER A 112 -4.45 16.60 11.37
N PRO A 113 -4.86 17.73 11.97
CA PRO A 113 -5.77 17.74 13.14
C PRO A 113 -7.05 16.94 12.92
N ARG A 114 -7.59 16.97 11.69
CA ARG A 114 -8.76 16.18 11.30
C ARG A 114 -8.46 14.69 11.28
N LEU A 115 -7.27 14.29 10.85
CA LEU A 115 -6.86 12.88 10.92
C LEU A 115 -6.70 12.45 12.38
N LEU A 116 -6.08 13.27 13.23
CA LEU A 116 -5.94 12.96 14.66
C LEU A 116 -7.29 12.77 15.36
N SER A 117 -8.29 13.60 15.06
CA SER A 117 -9.63 13.45 15.65
C SER A 117 -10.30 12.14 15.21
N ILE A 118 -10.17 11.80 13.92
CA ILE A 118 -10.65 10.55 13.35
C ILE A 118 -9.96 9.34 14.02
N LEU A 119 -8.63 9.39 14.16
CA LEU A 119 -7.87 8.33 14.81
C LEU A 119 -8.24 8.15 16.28
N ARG A 120 -8.45 9.25 17.02
CA ARG A 120 -8.93 9.21 18.41
C ARG A 120 -10.34 8.65 18.53
N ALA A 121 -11.23 9.01 17.59
CA ALA A 121 -12.59 8.48 17.54
C ALA A 121 -12.60 6.97 17.27
N TYR A 122 -11.66 6.47 16.46
CA TYR A 122 -11.50 5.03 16.22
C TYR A 122 -10.85 4.29 17.39
N TRP A 123 -9.91 4.92 18.09
CA TRP A 123 -9.19 4.30 19.21
C TRP A 123 -10.08 4.05 20.43
N ARG A 124 -10.93 5.00 20.80
CA ARG A 124 -11.79 4.94 22.00
C ARG A 124 -12.66 3.66 22.09
N PRO A 125 -13.40 3.25 21.04
CA PRO A 125 -14.22 2.04 21.09
C PRO A 125 -13.43 0.75 20.79
N ALA A 126 -12.37 0.80 19.99
CA ALA A 126 -11.67 -0.40 19.55
C ALA A 126 -10.70 -0.98 20.59
N ARG A 127 -10.11 -0.11 21.44
CA ARG A 127 -9.09 -0.42 22.48
C ARG A 127 -8.29 -1.71 22.21
N PRO A 128 -7.61 -1.84 21.04
CA PRO A 128 -6.99 -3.09 20.66
C PRO A 128 -5.89 -3.46 21.65
N GLU A 129 -5.92 -4.70 22.15
CA GLU A 129 -4.85 -5.27 22.97
C GLU A 129 -3.61 -5.49 22.09
N GLY A 130 -2.73 -4.48 22.01
CA GLY A 130 -1.44 -4.61 21.35
C GLY A 130 -0.87 -3.30 20.81
N TRP A 131 0.41 -3.34 20.43
CA TRP A 131 1.14 -2.20 19.85
C TRP A 131 0.74 -1.85 18.42
N ARG A 132 -0.21 -2.58 17.82
CA ARG A 132 -0.68 -2.37 16.44
C ARG A 132 -1.97 -1.56 16.45
N PHE A 133 -1.93 -0.41 15.81
CA PHE A 133 -3.07 0.51 15.76
C PHE A 133 -4.16 0.02 14.80
N LEU A 134 -3.80 -0.73 13.73
CA LEU A 134 -4.70 -1.06 12.61
C LEU A 134 -4.59 -2.52 12.10
N GLY A 135 -4.04 -3.42 12.90
CA GLY A 135 -3.94 -4.85 12.57
C GLY A 135 -5.07 -5.67 13.19
N ALA A 136 -5.39 -6.81 12.57
CA ALA A 136 -6.22 -7.83 13.22
C ALA A 136 -5.67 -8.13 14.63
N PRO A 137 -6.53 -8.38 15.63
CA PRO A 137 -6.08 -8.82 16.94
C PRO A 137 -5.17 -10.02 16.73
N ALA A 138 -4.03 -10.05 17.42
CA ALA A 138 -3.13 -11.19 17.36
C ALA A 138 -3.96 -12.44 17.63
N SER A 139 -4.18 -13.26 16.61
CA SER A 139 -4.78 -14.58 16.79
C SER A 139 -3.92 -15.25 17.84
N ARG A 140 -4.48 -15.48 19.04
CA ARG A 140 -3.86 -16.34 20.05
C ARG A 140 -3.59 -17.65 19.31
N SER A 141 -2.32 -17.96 19.08
CA SER A 141 -1.91 -19.28 18.67
C SER A 141 -2.26 -20.21 19.83
N THR A 142 -3.47 -20.75 19.82
CA THR A 142 -3.80 -21.92 20.61
C THR A 142 -3.21 -23.12 19.89
N SER A 143 -2.13 -23.62 20.50
CA SER A 143 -1.68 -25.02 20.56
C SER A 143 -1.38 -25.77 19.27
#